data_AF-A0A9Q1G266-F1
#
_entry.id   AF-A0A9Q1G266-F1
#
_cell.length_a   1.000
_cell.length_b   1.000
_cell.length_c   1.000
_cell.angle_alpha   90.00
_cell.angle_beta   90.00
_cell.angle_gamma   90.00
#
_symmetry.space_group_name_H-M   'P 1'
#
loop_
_entity.id
_entity.type
_entity.pdbx_description
1 polymer ?
#
loop_
_entity_poly.entity_id
_entity_poly.type
_entity_poly.pdbx_seq_one_letter_code
_entity_poly.pdbx_strand_id
1 'polypeptide(L)'
;MLEIKRGLTLNTLSTVLKGHYKVDSTTDLYHQLINISQEPRESSLNFVFRAIELKEKLLWKATNGDTDEQYSNDTIRRKFLRSIETGLLSDSVKFQILPYLSDVRTSDEGLIELKKEAKSPRVQELHTAATKDALQSKTKPAPYPDS
;
A
#
# COMPACT_ATOMS: atom_id res chain seq x y z
N MET A 1 -16.72 8.38 33.05
CA MET A 1 -16.71 9.36 34.16
C MET A 1 -16.47 10.78 33.63
N LEU A 2 -17.44 11.33 32.88
CA LEU A 2 -17.43 12.74 32.43
C LEU A 2 -18.65 13.52 32.95
N GLU A 3 -19.63 12.81 33.50
CA GLU A 3 -20.93 13.35 33.93
C GLU A 3 -20.85 14.28 35.16
N ILE A 4 -19.70 14.31 35.84
CA ILE A 4 -19.53 15.00 37.14
C ILE A 4 -18.79 16.36 36.99
N LYS A 5 -18.17 16.65 35.84
CA LYS A 5 -17.45 17.92 35.63
C LYS A 5 -18.34 18.99 34.99
N ARG A 6 -18.84 19.92 35.79
CA ARG A 6 -19.49 21.16 35.29
C ARG A 6 -18.43 22.19 34.86
N GLY A 7 -18.67 22.91 33.78
CA GLY A 7 -17.75 23.93 33.25
C GLY A 7 -16.69 23.42 32.26
N LEU A 8 -16.87 22.24 31.67
CA LEU A 8 -15.97 21.75 30.62
C LEU A 8 -16.13 22.57 29.35
N THR A 9 -15.04 23.21 28.90
CA THR A 9 -14.98 23.77 27.56
C THR A 9 -14.85 22.64 26.53
N LEU A 10 -15.27 22.90 25.29
CA LEU A 10 -15.12 21.95 24.18
C LEU A 10 -13.67 21.48 24.03
N ASN A 11 -12.71 22.38 24.24
CA ASN A 11 -11.29 22.06 24.15
C ASN A 11 -10.85 21.08 25.24
N THR A 12 -11.23 21.32 26.50
CA THR A 12 -10.92 20.43 27.63
C THR A 12 -11.56 19.05 27.47
N LEU A 13 -12.81 19.00 27.00
CA LEU A 13 -13.50 17.73 26.71
C LEU A 13 -12.81 16.98 25.56
N SER A 14 -12.40 17.69 24.50
CA SER A 14 -11.64 17.12 23.38
C SER A 14 -10.31 16.53 23.85
N THR A 15 -9.54 17.25 24.68
CA THR A 15 -8.27 16.74 25.25
C THR A 15 -8.49 15.49 26.10
N VAL A 16 -9.51 15.48 26.96
CA VAL A 16 -9.80 14.31 27.81
C VAL A 16 -10.21 13.11 26.96
N LEU A 17 -11.08 13.30 25.97
CA LEU A 17 -11.49 12.23 25.06
C LEU A 17 -10.32 11.73 24.20
N LYS A 18 -9.47 12.61 23.69
CA LYS A 18 -8.24 12.26 22.94
C LYS A 18 -7.21 11.54 23.80
N GLY A 19 -7.19 11.75 25.12
CA GLY A 19 -6.35 10.99 26.04
C GLY A 19 -6.96 9.64 26.44
N HIS A 20 -8.29 9.54 26.46
CA HIS A 20 -9.01 8.33 26.86
C HIS A 20 -9.16 7.32 25.72
N TYR A 21 -9.46 7.80 24.51
CA TYR A 21 -9.33 7.03 23.29
C TYR A 21 -7.88 7.18 22.86
N LYS A 22 -7.15 6.10 22.60
CA LYS A 22 -5.75 6.14 22.14
C LYS A 22 -5.67 6.75 20.73
N VAL A 23 -5.90 8.04 20.62
CA VAL A 23 -5.87 8.73 19.33
C VAL A 23 -4.40 8.97 19.00
N ASP A 24 -3.81 8.07 18.20
CA ASP A 24 -2.44 8.15 17.72
C ASP A 24 -2.08 9.57 17.26
N SER A 25 -0.96 10.12 17.74
CA SER A 25 -0.49 11.44 17.32
C SER A 25 -0.13 11.45 15.83
N THR A 26 0.02 12.64 15.22
CA THR A 26 0.49 12.76 13.83
C THR A 26 1.84 12.05 13.65
N THR A 27 2.73 12.19 14.64
CA THR A 27 4.02 11.51 14.70
C THR A 27 3.86 9.99 14.78
N ASP A 28 2.95 9.47 15.62
CA ASP A 28 2.71 8.02 15.73
C ASP A 28 2.19 7.43 14.41
N LEU A 29 1.21 8.08 13.79
CA LEU A 29 0.66 7.66 12.49
C LEU A 29 1.73 7.71 11.40
N TYR A 30 2.62 8.71 11.41
CA TYR A 30 3.74 8.79 10.50
C TYR A 30 4.74 7.64 10.70
N HIS A 31 5.10 7.34 11.95
CA HIS A 31 5.97 6.22 12.28
C HIS A 31 5.35 4.87 11.90
N GLN A 32 4.04 4.70 12.10
CA GLN A 32 3.32 3.52 11.61
C GLN A 32 3.39 3.44 10.08
N LEU A 33 3.22 4.56 9.37
CA LEU A 33 3.22 4.59 7.91
C LEU A 33 4.58 4.18 7.33
N ILE A 34 5.68 4.72 7.84
CA ILE A 34 7.02 4.42 7.30
C ILE A 34 7.49 2.99 7.60
N ASN A 35 6.92 2.36 8.62
CA ASN A 35 7.29 1.01 9.06
C ASN A 35 6.24 -0.05 8.71
N ILE A 36 5.21 0.31 7.95
CA ILE A 36 4.17 -0.64 7.57
C ILE A 36 4.75 -1.71 6.62
N SER A 37 4.50 -2.97 6.95
CA SER A 37 4.84 -4.11 6.10
C SER A 37 3.66 -5.07 6.02
N GLN A 38 3.57 -5.79 4.90
CA GLN A 38 2.57 -6.83 4.69
C GLN A 38 2.83 -7.98 5.68
N GLU A 39 1.81 -8.37 6.42
CA GLU A 39 1.92 -9.51 7.34
C GLU A 39 1.95 -10.84 6.57
N PRO A 40 2.56 -11.91 7.12
CA PRO A 40 2.69 -13.20 6.42
C PRO A 40 1.38 -13.84 5.95
N ARG A 41 0.26 -13.54 6.63
CA ARG A 41 -1.09 -14.04 6.30
C ARG A 41 -1.98 -12.98 5.66
N GLU A 42 -1.48 -11.76 5.49
CA GLU A 42 -2.22 -10.66 4.90
C GLU A 42 -2.12 -10.74 3.38
N SER A 43 -3.25 -10.54 2.70
CA SER A 43 -3.23 -10.43 1.23
C SER A 43 -2.59 -9.09 0.84
N SER A 44 -1.84 -9.04 -0.26
CA SER A 44 -1.25 -7.77 -0.74
C SER A 44 -2.28 -6.66 -0.95
N LEU A 45 -3.56 -7.00 -1.17
CA LEU A 45 -4.63 -5.99 -1.32
C LEU A 45 -5.03 -5.41 0.02
N ASN A 46 -5.12 -6.26 1.06
CA ASN A 46 -5.44 -5.82 2.40
C ASN A 46 -4.32 -4.94 2.96
N PHE A 47 -3.06 -5.29 2.65
CA PHE A 47 -1.91 -4.46 2.96
C PHE A 47 -2.02 -3.07 2.32
N VAL A 48 -2.32 -3.00 1.02
CA VAL A 48 -2.50 -1.71 0.33
C VAL A 48 -3.66 -0.92 0.92
N PHE A 49 -4.80 -1.55 1.22
CA PHE A 49 -5.92 -0.86 1.89
C PHE A 49 -5.54 -0.33 3.26
N ARG A 50 -4.80 -1.10 4.06
CA ARG A 50 -4.32 -0.66 5.37
C ARG A 50 -3.35 0.51 5.26
N ALA A 51 -2.46 0.49 4.27
CA ALA A 51 -1.57 1.62 3.98
C ALA A 51 -2.35 2.87 3.55
N ILE A 52 -3.39 2.71 2.71
CA ILE A 52 -4.26 3.82 2.25
C ILE A 52 -5.00 4.41 3.45
N GLU A 53 -5.62 3.58 4.28
CA GLU A 53 -6.34 4.02 5.47
C GLU A 53 -5.43 4.83 6.41
N LEU A 54 -4.19 4.38 6.58
CA LEU A 54 -3.21 5.04 7.43
C LEU A 54 -2.76 6.39 6.84
N LYS A 55 -2.54 6.46 5.53
CA LYS A 55 -2.27 7.70 4.80
C LYS A 55 -3.42 8.70 4.98
N GLU A 56 -4.66 8.27 4.76
CA GLU A 56 -5.84 9.15 4.86
C GLU A 56 -6.05 9.68 6.28
N LYS A 57 -5.88 8.83 7.30
CA LYS A 57 -5.90 9.26 8.71
C LYS A 57 -4.84 10.33 9.00
N LEU A 58 -3.63 10.14 8.47
CA LEU A 58 -2.52 11.08 8.64
C LEU A 58 -2.77 12.40 7.91
N LEU A 59 -3.27 12.37 6.68
CA LEU A 59 -3.65 13.57 5.91
C LEU A 59 -4.75 14.37 6.60
N TRP A 60 -5.77 13.68 7.11
CA TRP A 60 -6.85 14.31 7.85
C TRP A 60 -6.33 15.01 9.11
N LYS A 61 -5.44 14.35 9.87
CA LYS A 61 -4.82 14.95 11.06
C LYS A 61 -3.88 16.11 10.73
N ALA A 62 -3.10 15.98 9.66
CA ALA A 62 -2.23 17.07 9.21
C ALA A 62 -3.04 18.29 8.75
N THR A 63 -4.28 18.11 8.26
CA THR A 63 -5.12 19.24 7.83
C THR A 63 -5.93 19.86 8.97
N ASN A 64 -6.36 19.06 9.95
CA ASN A 64 -7.30 19.48 11.01
C ASN A 64 -6.67 19.58 12.42
N GLY A 65 -5.39 19.28 12.57
CA GLY A 65 -4.64 19.34 13.83
C GLY A 65 -3.70 20.54 13.92
N ASP A 66 -3.04 20.70 15.08
CA ASP A 66 -1.86 21.58 15.18
C ASP A 66 -0.81 21.04 14.22
N THR A 67 -0.59 21.81 13.16
CA THR A 67 0.24 21.45 12.03
C THR A 67 1.70 21.59 12.43
N ASP A 68 2.39 20.45 12.54
CA ASP A 68 3.84 20.45 12.49
C ASP A 68 4.23 20.51 11.00
N GLU A 69 4.96 21.56 10.59
CA GLU A 69 5.37 21.82 9.19
C GLU A 69 6.10 20.61 8.56
N GLN A 70 6.63 19.72 9.40
CA GLN A 70 7.30 18.48 9.01
C GLN A 70 6.40 17.48 8.25
N TYR A 71 5.07 17.57 8.36
CA TYR A 71 4.13 16.61 7.76
C TYR A 71 3.34 17.19 6.58
N SER A 72 4.02 17.82 5.63
CA SER A 72 3.39 18.29 4.40
C SER A 72 2.74 17.15 3.60
N ASN A 73 1.67 17.46 2.87
CA ASN A 73 0.90 16.49 2.07
C ASN A 73 1.81 15.71 1.09
N ASP A 74 2.74 16.41 0.43
CA ASP A 74 3.70 15.79 -0.49
C ASP A 74 4.66 14.84 0.23
N THR A 75 5.10 15.17 1.44
CA THR A 75 5.96 14.29 2.24
C THR A 75 5.22 13.02 2.63
N ILE A 76 3.96 13.14 3.08
CA ILE A 76 3.11 12.01 3.43
C ILE A 76 2.91 11.08 2.23
N ARG A 77 2.56 11.64 1.07
CA ARG A 77 2.37 10.87 -0.18
C ARG A 77 3.62 10.13 -0.62
N ARG A 78 4.79 10.81 -0.65
CA ARG A 78 6.06 10.15 -0.99
C ARG A 78 6.40 9.02 -0.04
N LYS A 79 6.20 9.22 1.27
CA LYS A 79 6.45 8.18 2.27
C LYS A 79 5.50 7.01 2.12
N PHE A 80 4.22 7.26 1.88
CA PHE A 80 3.23 6.23 1.60
C PHE A 80 3.63 5.34 0.40
N LEU A 81 4.01 5.93 -0.74
CA LEU A 81 4.43 5.16 -1.91
C LEU A 81 5.67 4.31 -1.61
N ARG A 82 6.66 4.90 -0.93
CA ARG A 82 7.87 4.18 -0.51
C ARG A 82 7.54 3.01 0.42
N SER A 83 6.64 3.21 1.37
CA SER A 83 6.19 2.19 2.30
C SER A 83 5.50 1.02 1.61
N ILE A 84 4.69 1.27 0.57
CA ILE A 84 4.10 0.20 -0.23
C ILE A 84 5.19 -0.57 -0.98
N GLU A 85 6.15 0.14 -1.59
CA GLU A 85 7.27 -0.46 -2.33
C GLU A 85 8.07 -1.44 -1.47
N THR A 86 8.45 -1.00 -0.25
CA THR A 86 9.30 -1.78 0.65
C THR A 86 8.52 -2.77 1.50
N GLY A 87 7.24 -2.51 1.75
CA GLY A 87 6.42 -3.30 2.67
C GLY A 87 5.79 -4.56 2.07
N LEU A 88 5.69 -4.67 0.74
CA LEU A 88 5.15 -5.88 0.09
C LEU A 88 6.09 -7.09 0.24
N LEU A 89 5.51 -8.29 0.38
CA LEU A 89 6.30 -9.52 0.47
C LEU A 89 6.64 -10.12 -0.91
N SER A 90 5.72 -10.06 -1.87
CA SER A 90 5.89 -10.71 -3.17
C SER A 90 6.60 -9.81 -4.17
N ASP A 91 7.77 -10.22 -4.65
CA ASP A 91 8.52 -9.47 -5.67
C ASP A 91 7.76 -9.37 -7.00
N SER A 92 7.02 -10.41 -7.38
CA SER A 92 6.15 -10.37 -8.56
C SER A 92 5.10 -9.26 -8.45
N VAL A 93 4.50 -9.09 -7.28
CA VAL A 93 3.55 -7.98 -7.03
C VAL A 93 4.28 -6.64 -7.02
N LYS A 94 5.47 -6.54 -6.41
CA LYS A 94 6.28 -5.30 -6.45
C LYS A 94 6.56 -4.85 -7.88
N PHE A 95 7.00 -5.76 -8.74
CA PHE A 95 7.28 -5.47 -10.15
C PHE A 95 6.07 -4.95 -10.91
N GLN A 96 4.87 -5.46 -10.59
CA GLN A 96 3.64 -5.01 -11.23
C GLN A 96 3.26 -3.59 -10.79
N ILE A 97 3.41 -3.26 -9.50
CA ILE A 97 2.97 -1.96 -8.99
C ILE A 97 4.01 -0.84 -9.13
N LEU A 98 5.29 -1.19 -9.32
CA LEU A 98 6.43 -0.27 -9.42
C LEU A 98 6.23 0.93 -10.38
N PRO A 99 5.66 0.75 -11.59
CA PRO A 99 5.39 1.86 -12.51
C PRO A 99 4.45 2.93 -11.91
N TYR A 100 3.54 2.53 -11.02
CA TYR A 100 2.56 3.40 -10.39
C TYR A 100 3.08 4.05 -9.10
N LEU A 101 4.04 3.40 -8.44
CA LEU A 101 4.72 4.00 -7.28
C LEU A 101 5.73 5.09 -7.67
N SER A 102 6.08 5.19 -8.95
CA SER A 102 7.02 6.18 -9.49
C SER A 102 6.38 7.54 -9.74
N ASP A 103 5.03 7.62 -9.83
CA ASP A 103 4.29 8.87 -9.97
C ASP A 103 3.59 9.24 -8.65
N VAL A 104 3.94 10.39 -8.10
CA VAL A 104 3.32 10.96 -6.88
C VAL A 104 1.85 11.34 -7.09
N ARG A 105 1.39 11.41 -8.35
CA ARG A 105 0.00 11.69 -8.73
C ARG A 105 -0.86 10.44 -8.88
N THR A 106 -0.29 9.25 -8.72
CA THR A 106 -1.06 8.00 -8.78
C THR A 106 -2.22 8.03 -7.79
N SER A 107 -3.42 7.79 -8.31
CA SER A 107 -4.63 7.74 -7.49
C SER A 107 -4.72 6.41 -6.74
N ASP A 108 -5.38 6.43 -5.59
CA ASP A 108 -5.56 5.24 -4.75
C ASP A 108 -6.28 4.12 -5.52
N GLU A 109 -7.21 4.48 -6.41
CA GLU A 109 -7.93 3.57 -7.30
C GLU A 109 -7.01 2.83 -8.26
N GLY A 110 -5.99 3.51 -8.81
CA GLY A 110 -4.99 2.90 -9.69
C GLY A 110 -4.14 1.84 -8.99
N LEU A 111 -3.86 2.01 -7.69
CA LEU A 111 -3.18 1.01 -6.87
C LEU A 111 -4.06 -0.22 -6.60
N ILE A 112 -5.38 -0.05 -6.53
CA ILE A 112 -6.35 -1.10 -6.21
C ILE A 112 -6.73 -1.93 -7.44
N GLU A 113 -6.89 -1.30 -8.61
CA GLU A 113 -7.32 -1.97 -9.84
C GLU A 113 -6.30 -2.98 -10.38
N LEU A 114 -5.00 -2.71 -10.24
CA LEU A 114 -3.96 -3.55 -10.84
C LEU A 114 -3.95 -5.01 -10.34
N LYS A 115 -4.39 -5.25 -9.10
CA LYS A 115 -4.46 -6.63 -8.58
C LYS A 115 -5.66 -7.41 -9.15
N LYS A 116 -6.73 -6.74 -9.60
CA LYS A 116 -7.81 -7.44 -10.31
C LYS A 116 -7.31 -7.96 -11.66
N GLU A 117 -6.46 -7.20 -12.35
CA GLU A 117 -5.80 -7.64 -13.60
C GLU A 117 -4.85 -8.82 -13.34
N ALA A 118 -4.09 -8.79 -12.23
CA ALA A 118 -3.19 -9.88 -11.82
C ALA A 118 -3.90 -11.19 -11.44
N LYS A 119 -5.22 -11.13 -11.15
CA LYS A 119 -6.09 -12.30 -10.94
C LYS A 119 -6.90 -12.68 -12.18
N SER A 120 -6.81 -11.93 -13.28
CA SER A 120 -7.50 -12.29 -14.51
C SER A 120 -6.79 -13.51 -15.12
N PRO A 121 -7.50 -14.64 -15.37
CA PRO A 121 -6.92 -15.86 -15.93
C PRO A 121 -6.23 -15.64 -17.29
N ARG A 122 -6.50 -14.51 -17.94
CA ARG A 122 -5.94 -14.11 -19.24
C ARG A 122 -4.43 -13.91 -19.24
N VAL A 123 -3.81 -13.55 -18.11
CA VAL A 123 -2.35 -13.34 -18.02
C VAL A 123 -1.60 -14.63 -17.66
N GLN A 124 -2.29 -15.59 -17.02
CA GLN A 124 -1.73 -16.88 -16.63
C GLN A 124 -1.65 -17.87 -17.81
N GLU A 125 -2.58 -17.76 -18.77
CA GLU A 125 -2.54 -18.54 -20.02
C GLU A 125 -1.43 -18.06 -20.97
N LEU A 126 -1.14 -16.75 -21.03
CA LEU A 126 -0.08 -16.22 -21.90
C LEU A 126 1.32 -16.66 -21.47
N HIS A 127 1.59 -16.71 -20.15
CA HIS A 127 2.89 -17.19 -19.65
C HIS A 127 3.06 -18.72 -19.80
N THR A 128 1.99 -19.50 -19.65
CA THR A 128 2.07 -20.97 -19.83
C THR A 128 2.09 -21.40 -21.29
N ALA A 129 1.46 -20.64 -22.20
CA ALA A 129 1.53 -20.86 -23.64
C ALA A 129 2.95 -20.57 -24.19
N ALA A 130 3.54 -19.43 -23.83
CA ALA A 130 4.89 -19.06 -24.26
C ALA A 130 5.97 -20.06 -23.80
N THR A 131 5.77 -20.71 -22.65
CA THR A 131 6.72 -21.70 -22.13
C THR A 131 6.60 -23.07 -22.83
N LYS A 132 5.41 -23.41 -23.38
CA LYS A 132 5.20 -24.66 -24.11
C LYS A 132 5.77 -24.61 -25.54
N ASP A 133 5.63 -23.48 -26.23
CA ASP A 133 6.19 -23.29 -27.58
C ASP A 133 7.73 -23.27 -27.58
N ALA A 134 8.34 -22.74 -26.52
CA ALA A 134 9.79 -22.74 -26.33
C ALA A 134 10.38 -24.14 -26.07
N LEU A 135 9.59 -25.08 -25.51
CA LEU A 135 10.03 -26.47 -25.30
C LEU A 135 9.83 -27.35 -26.56
N GLN A 136 8.82 -27.08 -27.39
CA GLN A 136 8.57 -27.85 -28.61
C GLN A 136 9.51 -27.49 -29.76
N SER A 137 10.10 -26.29 -29.78
CA SER A 137 11.09 -25.90 -30.79
C SER A 137 12.49 -26.52 -30.57
N LYS A 138 12.76 -27.12 -29.40
CA LYS A 138 14.06 -27.72 -29.06
C LYS A 138 14.15 -29.24 -29.28
N THR A 139 13.09 -29.90 -29.74
CA THR A 139 13.03 -31.37 -29.87
C THR A 139 13.01 -31.89 -31.31
N LYS A 140 13.27 -31.06 -32.33
CA LYS A 140 13.38 -31.56 -33.71
C LYS A 140 14.80 -32.11 -33.95
N PRO A 141 15.00 -33.45 -34.08
CA PRO A 141 16.32 -34.00 -34.36
C PRO A 141 16.78 -33.60 -35.77
N ALA A 142 18.07 -33.30 -35.91
CA ALA A 142 18.70 -32.99 -37.19
C ALA A 142 18.53 -34.16 -38.17
N PRO A 143 18.32 -33.91 -39.48
CA PRO A 143 18.25 -34.99 -40.46
C PRO A 143 19.63 -35.66 -40.58
N TYR A 144 19.66 -36.99 -40.55
CA TYR A 144 20.89 -37.75 -40.81
C TYR A 144 21.37 -37.48 -42.25
N PRO A 145 22.70 -37.41 -42.48
CA PRO A 145 23.23 -37.33 -43.82
C PRO A 145 23.04 -38.67 -44.54
N ASP A 146 22.49 -38.63 -45.75
CA ASP A 146 22.42 -39.77 -46.65
C ASP A 146 23.83 -40.25 -47.05
N SER A 147 23.90 -41.56 -47.31
CA SER A 147 25.06 -42.46 -47.39
C SER A 147 26.27 -42.02 -48.21
#